data_AF-A0A914IHN0-F1
#
_entry.id   AF-A0A914IHN0-F1
#
_cell.length_a   1.000
_cell.length_b   1.000
_cell.length_c   1.000
_cell.angle_alpha   90.00
_cell.angle_beta   90.00
_cell.angle_gamma   90.00
#
_symmetry.space_group_name_H-M   'P 1'
#
loop_
_entity.id
_entity.type
_entity.pdbx_description
1 polymer ?
#
loop_
_entity_poly.entity_id
_entity_poly.type
_entity_poly.pdbx_seq_one_letter_code
_entity_poly.pdbx_strand_id
1 'polypeptide(L)'
;MWNYMKNKDVFVSSNREGVKRVLEGNYAYLMESTSLEYEVQQNCNLTQIGGVLGSKGYGIALQKHSEWTDRISRQLLLYQKRGIIEMKKQKWWRSTGTPCSGSFAFVQSNFPKDKIQASSMNLVKKSALPSKLKVFMNIQHVKNVLKKLKLVKTKLYLKSKKKYAVQNINNKNRKPCKNEHQRINETIEDTLI
;
A
#
# COMPACT_ATOMS: atom_id res chain seq x y z
N MET A 1 -7.08 -9.09 10.91
CA MET A 1 -7.18 -8.01 9.90
C MET A 1 -7.26 -8.54 8.46
N TRP A 2 -6.22 -9.18 7.93
CA TRP A 2 -6.16 -9.62 6.51
C TRP A 2 -7.36 -10.44 6.02
N ASN A 3 -7.81 -11.44 6.79
CA ASN A 3 -8.94 -12.30 6.42
C ASN A 3 -10.25 -11.53 6.19
N TYR A 4 -10.41 -10.37 6.82
CA TYR A 4 -11.58 -9.51 6.63
C TYR A 4 -11.46 -8.66 5.36
N MET A 5 -10.24 -8.20 5.02
CA MET A 5 -9.99 -7.34 3.86
C MET A 5 -9.96 -8.11 2.55
N LYS A 6 -9.45 -9.35 2.54
CA LYS A 6 -9.20 -10.13 1.30
C LYS A 6 -10.43 -10.32 0.39
N ASN A 7 -11.64 -10.31 0.97
CA ASN A 7 -12.89 -10.52 0.24
C ASN A 7 -13.62 -9.21 -0.09
N LYS A 8 -13.04 -8.05 0.23
CA LYS A 8 -13.62 -6.72 0.00
C LYS A 8 -12.78 -5.95 -1.01
N ASP A 9 -13.42 -5.02 -1.72
CA ASP A 9 -12.76 -4.14 -2.69
C ASP A 9 -12.14 -2.91 -1.99
N VAL A 10 -11.19 -3.19 -1.11
CA VAL A 10 -10.50 -2.19 -0.26
C VAL A 10 -9.04 -1.98 -0.65
N PHE A 11 -8.52 -2.76 -1.59
CA PHE A 11 -7.13 -2.66 -2.02
C PHE A 11 -6.99 -1.64 -3.15
N VAL A 12 -5.92 -0.86 -3.09
CA VAL A 12 -5.53 0.09 -4.14
C VAL A 12 -4.25 -0.40 -4.81
N SER A 13 -4.02 0.04 -6.04
CA SER A 13 -2.87 -0.41 -6.84
C SER A 13 -1.58 0.34 -6.50
N SER A 14 -1.70 1.57 -5.99
CA SER A 14 -0.57 2.46 -5.72
C SER A 14 -0.80 3.34 -4.48
N ASN A 15 0.30 3.82 -3.89
CA ASN A 15 0.24 4.71 -2.73
C ASN A 15 -0.49 6.03 -3.05
N ARG A 16 -0.24 6.61 -4.23
CA ARG A 16 -0.89 7.86 -4.65
C ARG A 16 -2.40 7.72 -4.76
N GLU A 17 -2.88 6.59 -5.28
CA GLU A 17 -4.31 6.28 -5.34
C GLU A 17 -4.89 6.10 -3.93
N GLY A 18 -4.16 5.44 -3.03
CA GLY A 18 -4.52 5.33 -1.62
C GLY A 18 -4.69 6.69 -0.94
N VAL A 19 -3.70 7.58 -1.10
CA VAL A 19 -3.75 8.95 -0.56
C VAL A 19 -4.94 9.74 -1.10
N LYS A 20 -5.17 9.68 -2.42
CA LYS A 20 -6.33 10.34 -3.05
C LYS A 20 -7.65 9.84 -2.46
N ARG A 21 -7.80 8.53 -2.29
CA ARG A 21 -9.01 7.92 -1.71
C ARG A 21 -9.22 8.29 -0.24
N VAL A 22 -8.15 8.51 0.52
CA VAL A 22 -8.24 9.04 1.90
C VAL A 22 -8.77 10.48 1.89
N LEU A 23 -8.30 11.32 0.97
CA LEU A 23 -8.76 12.71 0.83
C LEU A 23 -10.23 12.81 0.39
N GLU A 24 -10.73 11.84 -0.37
CA GLU A 24 -12.15 11.72 -0.73
C GLU A 24 -13.04 11.34 0.48
N GLY A 25 -12.44 10.89 1.59
CA GLY A 25 -13.11 10.59 2.86
C GLY A 25 -13.55 9.13 3.02
N ASN A 26 -14.04 8.79 4.23
CA ASN A 26 -14.55 7.46 4.60
C ASN A 26 -13.60 6.26 4.33
N TYR A 27 -12.29 6.53 4.24
CA TYR A 27 -11.28 5.53 3.94
C TYR A 27 -10.03 5.76 4.79
N ALA A 28 -9.51 4.70 5.40
CA ALA A 28 -8.25 4.70 6.11
C ALA A 28 -7.24 3.88 5.33
N TYR A 29 -6.06 4.45 5.09
CA TYR A 29 -5.00 3.79 4.34
C TYR A 29 -3.82 3.45 5.24
N LEU A 30 -3.34 2.21 5.13
CA LEU A 30 -2.14 1.76 5.81
C LEU A 30 -0.97 1.85 4.82
N MET A 31 0.00 2.69 5.14
CA MET A 31 1.21 2.90 4.34
C MET A 31 2.44 2.74 5.24
N GLU A 32 3.60 2.58 4.60
CA GLU A 32 4.89 2.62 5.29
C GLU A 32 5.11 3.97 5.99
N SER A 33 5.74 3.94 7.16
CA SER A 33 5.88 5.10 8.04
C SER A 33 6.63 6.26 7.40
N THR A 34 7.68 6.00 6.62
CA THR A 34 8.50 7.02 5.95
C THR A 34 7.74 7.73 4.83
N SER A 35 6.99 6.97 4.01
CA SER A 35 6.12 7.51 2.99
C SER A 35 4.95 8.28 3.60
N LEU A 36 4.41 7.79 4.73
CA LEU A 36 3.33 8.47 5.44
C LEU A 36 3.78 9.80 6.03
N GLU A 37 4.95 9.81 6.68
CA GLU A 37 5.57 11.04 7.20
C GLU A 37 5.75 12.08 6.09
N TYR A 38 6.18 11.66 4.90
CA TYR A 38 6.29 12.55 3.75
C TYR A 38 4.94 13.13 3.31
N GLU A 39 3.93 12.29 3.07
CA GLU A 39 2.62 12.75 2.56
C GLU A 39 1.92 13.70 3.54
N VAL A 40 2.01 13.43 4.85
CA VAL A 40 1.46 14.30 5.90
C VAL A 40 2.19 15.65 5.96
N GLN A 41 3.51 15.65 5.75
CA GLN A 41 4.29 16.89 5.69
C GLN A 41 3.98 17.74 4.45
N GLN A 42 3.59 17.13 3.32
CA GLN A 42 3.22 17.86 2.11
C GLN A 42 1.76 18.36 2.13
N ASN A 43 0.84 17.59 2.74
CA ASN A 43 -0.60 17.89 2.72
C ASN A 43 -1.17 17.95 4.14
N CYS A 44 -1.45 19.14 4.66
CA CYS A 44 -1.97 19.33 6.02
C CYS A 44 -3.40 18.79 6.24
N ASN A 45 -4.11 18.40 5.18
CA ASN A 45 -5.43 17.74 5.28
C ASN A 45 -5.32 16.26 5.66
N LEU A 46 -4.13 15.68 5.56
CA LEU A 46 -3.86 14.31 5.98
C LEU A 46 -3.42 14.30 7.44
N THR A 47 -3.94 13.35 8.20
CA THR A 47 -3.54 13.14 9.60
C THR A 47 -3.10 11.69 9.79
N GLN A 48 -1.98 11.52 10.50
CA GLN A 48 -1.58 10.20 10.97
C GLN A 48 -2.37 9.88 12.24
N ILE A 49 -3.03 8.72 12.24
CA ILE A 49 -3.75 8.21 13.40
C ILE A 49 -2.97 7.03 13.97
N GLY A 50 -2.62 7.12 15.24
CA GLY A 50 -1.89 6.07 15.96
C GLY A 50 -0.38 6.02 15.69
N GLY A 51 0.27 5.04 16.30
CA GLY A 51 1.71 4.82 16.20
C GLY A 51 2.12 3.90 15.06
N VAL A 52 3.42 3.67 14.94
CA VAL A 52 3.99 2.74 13.96
C VAL A 52 3.69 1.29 14.38
N LEU A 53 3.08 0.51 13.48
CA LEU A 53 2.67 -0.89 13.74
C LEU A 53 3.85 -1.89 13.74
N GLY A 54 5.02 -1.45 13.31
CA GLY A 54 6.26 -2.22 13.32
C GLY A 54 7.39 -1.47 12.63
N SER A 55 8.62 -1.71 13.06
CA SER A 55 9.81 -1.13 12.44
C SER A 55 10.29 -2.02 11.30
N LYS A 56 10.43 -1.42 10.12
CA LYS A 56 11.13 -2.01 8.97
C LYS A 56 12.12 -0.98 8.45
N GLY A 57 13.28 -1.44 8.00
CA GLY A 57 14.32 -0.61 7.43
C GLY A 57 14.51 -0.92 5.94
N TYR A 58 14.91 0.09 5.17
CA TYR A 58 15.35 -0.11 3.80
C TYR A 58 16.80 -0.57 3.76
N GLY A 59 17.13 -1.41 2.78
CA GLY A 59 18.49 -1.88 2.53
C GLY A 59 18.81 -1.84 1.04
N ILE A 60 20.09 -1.73 0.72
CA ILE A 60 20.58 -1.83 -0.65
C ILE A 60 20.82 -3.31 -0.94
N ALA A 61 20.06 -3.86 -1.89
CA ALA A 61 20.18 -5.26 -2.29
C ALA A 61 21.30 -5.43 -3.33
N LEU A 62 22.25 -6.32 -3.05
CA LEU A 62 23.34 -6.69 -3.95
C LEU A 62 23.24 -8.18 -4.28
N GLN A 63 23.88 -8.60 -5.38
CA GLN A 63 24.00 -10.02 -5.71
C GLN A 63 24.75 -10.76 -4.60
N LYS A 64 24.37 -12.01 -4.35
CA LYS A 64 25.07 -12.87 -3.38
C LYS A 64 26.55 -12.97 -3.76
N HIS A 65 27.42 -12.86 -2.77
CA HIS A 65 28.88 -12.90 -2.94
C HIS A 65 29.46 -11.76 -3.81
N SER A 66 28.76 -10.62 -3.94
CA SER A 66 29.32 -9.42 -4.56
C SER A 66 30.46 -8.82 -3.72
N GLU A 67 31.59 -8.50 -4.37
CA GLU A 67 32.75 -7.84 -3.77
C GLU A 67 32.41 -6.43 -3.21
N TRP A 68 31.33 -5.82 -3.68
CA TRP A 68 30.90 -4.48 -3.27
C TRP A 68 30.17 -4.45 -1.94
N THR A 69 29.75 -5.61 -1.43
CA THR A 69 28.94 -5.70 -0.22
C THR A 69 29.62 -5.05 0.97
N ASP A 70 30.87 -5.42 1.26
CA ASP A 70 31.63 -4.88 2.39
C ASP A 70 31.90 -3.38 2.22
N ARG A 71 32.32 -2.97 1.02
CA ARG A 71 32.61 -1.57 0.70
C ARG A 71 31.39 -0.68 0.91
N ILE A 72 30.23 -1.06 0.38
CA ILE A 72 28.98 -0.30 0.51
C ILE A 72 28.51 -0.26 1.97
N SER A 73 28.57 -1.39 2.68
CA SER A 73 28.22 -1.44 4.11
C SER A 73 29.09 -0.51 4.94
N ARG A 74 30.41 -0.50 4.73
CA ARG A 74 31.33 0.40 5.44
C ARG A 74 31.03 1.87 5.14
N GLN A 75 30.79 2.23 3.88
CA GLN A 75 30.45 3.61 3.53
C GLN A 75 29.12 4.05 4.13
N LEU A 76 28.11 3.16 4.17
CA LEU A 76 26.82 3.45 4.78
C LEU A 76 26.97 3.74 6.29
N LEU A 77 27.77 2.95 7.01
CA LEU A 77 28.07 3.19 8.41
C LEU A 77 28.78 4.54 8.63
N LEU A 78 29.72 4.90 7.76
CA LEU A 78 30.38 6.20 7.81
C LEU A 78 29.39 7.35 7.56
N TYR A 79 28.46 7.18 6.62
CA TYR A 79 27.43 8.19 6.33
C TYR A 79 26.46 8.37 7.48
N GLN A 80 26.10 7.28 8.16
CA GLN A 80 25.28 7.33 9.38
C GLN A 80 26.04 8.00 10.53
N LYS A 81 27.30 7.62 10.79
CA LYS A 81 28.16 8.22 11.83
C LYS A 81 28.35 9.73 11.62
N ARG A 82 28.50 10.16 10.37
CA ARG A 82 28.65 11.59 10.01
C ARG A 82 27.32 12.34 9.94
N GLY A 83 26.17 11.67 10.13
CA GLY A 83 24.85 12.31 10.03
C GLY A 83 24.44 12.71 8.60
N ILE A 84 25.14 12.26 7.57
CA ILE A 84 24.88 12.63 6.17
C ILE A 84 23.50 12.15 5.73
N ILE A 85 23.08 10.96 6.17
CA ILE A 85 21.77 10.39 5.85
C ILE A 85 20.66 11.29 6.40
N GLU A 86 20.82 11.78 7.63
CA GLU A 86 19.85 12.68 8.27
C GLU A 86 19.79 14.03 7.54
N MET A 87 20.94 14.60 7.19
CA MET A 87 20.99 15.81 6.36
C MET A 87 20.27 15.62 5.01
N LYS A 88 20.44 14.47 4.37
CA LYS A 88 19.73 14.14 3.12
C LYS A 88 18.23 13.99 3.37
N LYS A 89 17.80 13.30 4.43
CA LYS A 89 16.39 13.19 4.80
C LYS A 89 15.78 14.58 4.94
N GLN A 90 16.37 15.45 5.75
CA GLN A 90 15.88 16.82 5.95
C GLN A 90 15.81 17.61 4.65
N LYS A 91 16.80 17.47 3.77
CA LYS A 91 16.79 18.15 2.47
C LYS A 91 15.62 17.71 1.57
N TRP A 92 15.30 16.42 1.57
CA TRP A 92 14.29 15.86 0.65
C TRP A 92 12.87 15.77 1.23
N TRP A 93 12.72 15.73 2.56
CA TRP A 93 11.42 15.66 3.23
C TRP A 93 10.82 17.02 3.57
N ARG A 94 11.64 18.07 3.72
CA ARG A 94 11.12 19.43 3.94
C ARG A 94 10.19 19.83 2.80
N SER A 95 8.96 20.21 3.12
CA SER A 95 8.08 20.86 2.16
C SER A 95 8.68 22.21 1.79
N THR A 96 8.52 22.62 0.53
CA THR A 96 8.97 23.94 0.05
C THR A 96 8.13 25.10 0.60
N GLY A 97 7.14 24.80 1.45
CA GLY A 97 6.23 25.77 2.05
C GLY A 97 6.29 25.75 3.57
N THR A 98 5.39 26.53 4.19
CA THR A 98 5.26 26.57 5.65
C THR A 98 4.96 25.17 6.18
N PRO A 99 5.76 24.65 7.14
CA PRO A 99 5.47 23.36 7.75
C PRO A 99 4.06 23.42 8.35
N CYS A 100 3.28 22.35 8.16
CA CYS A 100 1.94 22.27 8.73
C CYS A 100 2.03 22.54 10.24
N SER A 101 1.37 23.61 10.71
CA SER A 101 1.29 23.95 12.15
C SER A 101 0.39 22.98 12.94
N GLY A 102 0.16 21.79 12.38
CA GLY A 102 -0.39 20.67 13.10
C GLY A 102 0.66 20.21 14.09
N SER A 103 0.47 20.59 15.36
CA SER A 103 0.98 19.82 16.48
C SER A 103 0.83 18.34 16.12
N PHE A 104 1.83 17.51 16.40
CA PHE A 104 1.62 16.07 16.59
C PHE A 104 0.67 15.90 17.78
N ALA A 105 -0.58 16.33 17.62
CA ALA A 105 -1.65 16.08 18.54
C ALA A 105 -1.89 14.60 18.35
N PHE A 106 -1.46 13.83 19.34
CA PHE A 106 -2.05 12.54 19.63
C PHE A 106 -3.55 12.81 19.78
N VAL A 107 -4.30 12.76 18.68
CA VAL A 107 -5.76 12.78 18.71
C VAL A 107 -6.12 11.41 19.27
N GLN A 108 -6.13 11.33 20.59
CA GLN A 108 -6.99 10.40 21.29
C GLN A 108 -8.39 10.79 20.86
N SER A 109 -8.86 10.17 19.78
CA SER A 109 -10.22 10.36 19.31
C SER A 109 -11.11 9.85 20.43
N ASN A 110 -11.57 10.76 21.28
CA ASN A 110 -12.87 10.62 21.89
C ASN A 110 -13.85 10.61 20.72
N PHE A 111 -14.12 9.41 20.20
CA PHE A 111 -15.23 9.20 19.28
C PHE A 111 -16.48 9.76 19.95
N PRO A 112 -17.13 10.78 19.38
CA PRO A 112 -18.44 11.21 19.84
C PRO A 112 -19.38 10.02 19.60
N LYS A 113 -19.77 9.32 20.68
CA LYS A 113 -20.88 8.38 20.64
C LYS A 113 -22.17 9.20 20.64
N ASP A 114 -22.44 9.87 19.53
CA ASP A 114 -23.66 10.65 19.43
C ASP A 114 -24.86 9.73 19.18
N LYS A 115 -25.62 9.57 20.26
CA LYS A 115 -27.08 9.60 20.33
C LYS A 115 -27.84 8.64 19.40
N ILE A 116 -28.18 7.48 19.96
CA ILE A 116 -29.53 6.94 19.76
C ILE A 116 -30.23 7.01 21.13
N GLN A 117 -31.08 8.03 21.29
CA GLN A 117 -32.12 8.03 22.31
C GLN A 117 -33.08 6.89 21.99
N ALA A 118 -32.97 5.80 22.74
CA ALA A 118 -34.02 4.79 22.77
C ALA A 118 -35.10 5.26 23.75
N SER A 119 -36.00 6.13 23.28
CA SER A 119 -37.29 6.29 23.95
C SER A 119 -38.13 5.05 23.67
N SER A 120 -38.58 4.45 24.76
CA SER A 120 -39.47 3.32 24.85
C SER A 120 -40.74 3.46 24.00
N MET A 121 -41.02 2.47 23.16
CA MET A 121 -42.39 2.12 22.78
C MET A 121 -42.55 0.61 22.78
N ASN A 122 -43.19 0.12 23.84
CA ASN A 122 -43.84 -1.19 23.86
C ASN A 122 -45.01 -1.17 22.86
N LEU A 123 -45.05 -2.12 21.93
CA LEU A 123 -46.25 -2.42 21.16
C LEU A 123 -46.37 -3.93 20.93
N VAL A 124 -47.23 -4.51 21.77
CA VAL A 124 -48.18 -5.61 21.49
C VAL A 124 -47.67 -6.82 20.71
N LYS A 125 -47.53 -7.93 21.43
CA LYS A 125 -47.55 -9.30 20.89
C LYS A 125 -48.91 -9.58 20.23
N LYS A 126 -48.93 -10.00 18.97
CA LYS A 126 -50.02 -10.82 18.41
C LYS A 126 -49.46 -12.06 17.69
N SER A 127 -50.22 -13.11 17.88
CA SER A 127 -49.99 -14.53 17.65
C SER A 127 -49.93 -14.97 16.19
N ALA A 128 -49.06 -15.96 15.96
CA ALA A 128 -49.11 -17.11 15.04
C ALA A 128 -50.27 -17.22 14.00
N LEU A 129 -49.92 -17.40 12.71
CA LEU A 129 -49.93 -18.70 11.99
C LEU A 129 -49.32 -18.52 10.56
N PRO A 130 -48.68 -19.55 9.95
CA PRO A 130 -47.85 -19.39 8.76
C PRO A 130 -48.57 -19.84 7.47
N SER A 131 -48.67 -18.94 6.49
CA SER A 131 -49.07 -19.30 5.13
C SER A 131 -47.83 -19.40 4.24
N LYS A 132 -47.50 -20.63 3.85
CA LYS A 132 -46.48 -20.97 2.86
C LYS A 132 -46.85 -20.36 1.51
N LEU A 133 -46.42 -19.13 1.22
CA LEU A 133 -46.27 -18.65 -0.16
C LEU A 133 -44.78 -18.63 -0.49
N LYS A 134 -44.27 -19.79 -0.94
CA LYS A 134 -42.98 -19.84 -1.62
C LYS A 134 -43.15 -19.12 -2.94
N VAL A 135 -42.68 -17.87 -2.96
CA VAL A 135 -42.41 -17.08 -4.16
C VAL A 135 -41.57 -17.95 -5.09
N PHE A 136 -42.20 -18.54 -6.11
CA PHE A 136 -41.54 -19.18 -7.25
C PHE A 136 -40.98 -18.09 -8.18
N MET A 137 -40.17 -17.16 -7.66
CA MET A 137 -39.38 -16.29 -8.50
C MET A 137 -38.01 -16.91 -8.73
N ASN A 138 -37.87 -17.43 -9.94
CA ASN A 138 -36.64 -17.32 -10.74
C ASN A 138 -35.42 -18.18 -10.36
N ILE A 139 -35.64 -19.43 -9.94
CA ILE A 139 -34.57 -20.45 -9.89
C ILE A 139 -33.92 -20.65 -11.28
N GLN A 140 -34.69 -20.53 -12.37
CA GLN A 140 -34.16 -20.72 -13.73
C GLN A 140 -33.25 -19.56 -14.17
N HIS A 141 -33.54 -18.33 -13.71
CA HIS A 141 -32.70 -17.17 -14.02
C HIS A 141 -31.36 -17.22 -13.28
N VAL A 142 -31.38 -17.62 -12.00
CA VAL A 142 -30.16 -17.80 -11.19
C VAL A 142 -29.24 -18.88 -11.77
N LYS A 143 -29.80 -20.01 -12.26
CA LYS A 143 -29.01 -21.06 -12.93
C LYS A 143 -28.33 -20.57 -14.21
N ASN A 144 -29.02 -19.75 -15.02
CA ASN A 144 -28.46 -19.18 -16.25
C ASN A 144 -27.37 -18.13 -15.98
N VAL A 145 -27.53 -17.29 -14.95
CA VAL A 145 -26.51 -16.32 -14.54
C VAL A 145 -25.26 -17.01 -13.99
N LEU A 146 -25.42 -18.06 -13.17
CA LEU A 146 -24.30 -18.87 -12.68
C LEU A 146 -23.52 -19.57 -13.81
N LYS A 147 -24.23 -20.07 -14.83
CA LYS A 147 -23.58 -20.71 -16.00
C LYS A 147 -22.74 -19.70 -16.80
N LYS A 148 -23.26 -18.46 -16.98
CA LYS A 148 -22.51 -17.37 -17.63
C LYS A 148 -21.27 -16.95 -16.82
N LEU A 149 -21.36 -16.82 -15.50
CA LEU A 149 -20.23 -16.44 -14.65
C LEU A 149 -19.10 -17.48 -14.63
N LYS A 150 -19.43 -18.79 -14.65
CA LYS A 150 -18.43 -19.86 -14.73
C LYS A 150 -17.62 -19.82 -16.04
N LEU A 151 -18.27 -19.51 -17.17
CA LEU A 151 -17.62 -19.41 -18.48
C LEU A 151 -16.73 -18.17 -18.61
N VAL A 152 -17.10 -17.05 -18.00
CA VAL A 152 -16.27 -15.82 -18.02
C VAL A 152 -15.00 -16.01 -17.19
N LYS A 153 -15.09 -16.65 -16.01
CA LYS A 153 -13.92 -16.93 -15.17
C LYS A 153 -12.88 -17.84 -15.85
N THR A 154 -13.32 -18.88 -16.56
CA THR A 154 -12.40 -19.80 -17.26
C THR A 154 -11.70 -19.14 -18.46
N LYS A 155 -12.41 -18.30 -19.23
CA LYS A 155 -11.80 -17.53 -20.33
C LYS A 155 -10.74 -16.54 -19.84
N LEU A 156 -10.96 -15.86 -18.71
CA LEU A 156 -9.98 -14.94 -18.12
C LEU A 156 -8.72 -15.66 -17.61
N TYR A 157 -8.89 -16.82 -16.97
CA TYR A 157 -7.76 -17.64 -16.50
C TYR A 157 -6.89 -18.18 -17.66
N LEU A 158 -7.51 -18.59 -18.77
CA LEU A 158 -6.77 -19.02 -19.96
C LEU A 158 -6.05 -17.85 -20.66
N LYS A 159 -6.66 -16.66 -20.68
CA LYS A 159 -6.04 -15.45 -21.24
C LYS A 159 -4.82 -15.01 -20.42
N SER A 160 -4.88 -15.11 -19.10
CA SER A 160 -3.71 -14.80 -18.24
C SER A 160 -2.59 -15.83 -18.46
N LYS A 161 -2.89 -17.13 -18.47
CA LYS A 161 -1.87 -18.19 -18.65
C LYS A 161 -1.16 -18.11 -20.01
N LYS A 162 -1.88 -17.75 -21.09
CA LYS A 162 -1.28 -17.48 -22.41
C LYS A 162 -0.31 -16.27 -22.38
N LYS A 163 -0.63 -15.20 -21.65
CA LYS A 163 0.23 -14.01 -21.55
C LYS A 163 1.57 -14.32 -20.85
N TYR A 164 1.54 -15.14 -19.80
CA TYR A 164 2.77 -15.60 -19.12
C TYR A 164 3.62 -16.54 -19.98
N ALA A 165 2.99 -17.45 -20.76
CA ALA A 165 3.71 -18.33 -21.67
C ALA A 165 4.45 -17.55 -22.77
N VAL A 166 3.86 -16.48 -23.30
CA VAL A 166 4.49 -15.63 -24.33
C VAL A 166 5.66 -14.81 -23.75
N GLN A 167 5.54 -14.29 -22.52
CA GLN A 167 6.63 -13.55 -21.88
C GLN A 167 7.86 -14.44 -21.58
N ASN A 168 7.66 -15.73 -21.29
CA ASN A 168 8.75 -16.63 -20.94
C ASN A 168 9.60 -17.06 -22.16
N ILE A 169 9.04 -17.03 -23.37
CA ILE A 169 9.77 -17.34 -24.61
C ILE A 169 10.73 -16.18 -24.97
N ASN A 170 10.32 -14.93 -24.76
CA ASN A 170 11.14 -13.75 -25.09
C ASN A 170 12.35 -13.54 -24.15
N ASN A 171 12.44 -14.26 -23.03
CA ASN A 171 13.51 -14.08 -22.05
C ASN A 171 14.68 -15.07 -22.20
N LYS A 172 14.54 -16.11 -23.05
CA LYS A 172 15.63 -17.07 -23.33
C LYS A 172 16.72 -16.54 -24.29
N ASN A 173 16.51 -15.37 -24.90
CA ASN A 173 17.43 -14.80 -25.91
C ASN A 173 18.29 -13.62 -25.40
N ARG A 174 18.34 -13.33 -24.09
CA ARG A 174 19.32 -12.36 -23.55
C ARG A 174 20.67 -13.05 -23.34
N LYS A 175 21.66 -12.68 -24.15
CA LYS A 175 23.08 -13.00 -23.93
C LYS A 175 23.55 -12.40 -22.60
N PRO A 176 24.45 -13.08 -21.85
CA PRO A 176 25.02 -12.51 -20.63
C PRO A 176 25.93 -11.32 -20.96
N CYS A 177 25.80 -10.22 -20.20
CA CYS A 177 26.67 -9.05 -20.33
C CYS A 177 28.11 -9.46 -19.98
N LYS A 178 29.03 -9.22 -20.92
CA LYS A 178 30.47 -9.31 -20.68
C LYS A 178 30.92 -8.20 -19.72
N ASN A 179 31.91 -8.54 -18.91
CA ASN A 179 32.56 -7.68 -17.94
C ASN A 179 33.12 -6.41 -18.58
N GLU A 180 32.75 -5.26 -18.04
CA GLU A 180 33.40 -3.98 -18.33
C GLU A 180 34.18 -3.55 -17.08
N HIS A 181 35.22 -4.33 -16.76
CA HIS A 181 36.35 -3.83 -15.98
C HIS A 181 37.15 -2.92 -16.90
N GLN A 182 36.95 -1.60 -16.79
CA GLN A 182 37.89 -0.49 -17.09
C GLN A 182 37.13 0.76 -17.54
N ARG A 183 36.59 1.53 -16.58
CA ARG A 183 36.56 3.00 -16.66
C ARG A 183 36.16 3.63 -15.33
N ILE A 184 37.00 3.47 -14.31
CA ILE A 184 36.94 4.30 -13.10
C ILE A 184 38.40 4.59 -12.72
N ASN A 185 39.02 5.56 -13.39
CA ASN A 185 40.29 6.16 -12.97
C ASN A 185 40.45 7.61 -13.47
N GLU A 186 39.36 8.34 -13.68
CA GLU A 186 39.38 9.79 -13.96
C GLU A 186 38.16 10.45 -13.30
N THR A 187 38.24 10.69 -11.99
CA THR A 187 37.44 11.72 -11.28
C THR A 187 37.94 11.96 -9.85
N ILE A 188 39.20 11.61 -9.55
CA ILE A 188 39.86 11.93 -8.28
C ILE A 188 40.89 13.03 -8.56
N GLU A 189 40.45 14.22 -8.98
CA GLU A 189 41.28 15.45 -8.95
C GLU A 189 40.45 16.77 -8.90
N ASP A 190 39.19 16.76 -8.44
CA ASP A 190 38.38 18.02 -8.41
C ASP A 190 37.72 18.36 -7.05
N THR A 191 38.19 17.82 -5.92
CA THR A 191 37.72 18.29 -4.59
C THR A 191 38.81 18.25 -3.50
N LEU A 192 40.03 18.64 -3.89
CA LEU A 192 41.04 19.16 -2.97
C LEU A 192 41.24 20.64 -3.29
N ILE A 193 40.35 21.48 -2.74
CA ILE A 193 40.51 22.84 -2.21
C ILE A 193 39.22 23.15 -1.45
#